data_AF-E9I327-F1
#
_entry.id   AF-E9I327-F1
#
_cell.length_a   1.000
_cell.length_b   1.000
_cell.length_c   1.000
_cell.angle_alpha   90.00
_cell.angle_beta   90.00
_cell.angle_gamma   90.00
#
_symmetry.space_group_name_H-M   'P 1'
#
loop_
_entity.id
_entity.type
_entity.pdbx_description
1 polymer ?
#
loop_
_entity_poly.entity_id
_entity_poly.type
_entity_poly.pdbx_seq_one_letter_code
_entity_poly.pdbx_strand_id
1 'polypeptide(L)'
;MKKRHCKFTTSPGNGKDTAAVVVPASPSCPGQPPKFVEVAYKCRPLEFRSKIICENETIQLKCKRNARIAIYSATFGRVQFQSAQCLQPPGIEDETCEASFSTETVMQMCHGKRRCTLNASSSTFGNPCSPQSHLYLRVVYTCGNERFVCMIH
;
A
#
# COMPACT_ATOMS: atom_id res chain seq x y z
N MET A 1 11.91 18.88 -38.99
CA MET A 1 10.63 18.17 -38.73
C MET A 1 9.85 18.91 -37.62
N LYS A 2 8.61 19.30 -37.87
CA LYS A 2 7.81 20.17 -36.96
C LYS A 2 6.99 19.27 -36.03
N LYS A 3 7.36 19.19 -34.74
CA LYS A 3 6.62 18.41 -33.73
C LYS A 3 5.22 19.03 -33.58
N ARG A 4 4.17 18.30 -33.99
CA ARG A 4 2.77 18.74 -33.82
C ARG A 4 2.35 18.45 -32.38
N HIS A 5 1.89 19.47 -31.67
CA HIS A 5 1.31 19.32 -30.35
C HIS A 5 -0.18 19.04 -30.51
N CYS A 6 -0.59 17.78 -30.32
CA CYS A 6 -1.99 17.40 -30.31
C CYS A 6 -2.56 17.60 -28.89
N LYS A 7 -3.72 18.25 -28.78
CA LYS A 7 -4.50 18.32 -27.53
C LYS A 7 -5.44 17.12 -27.48
N PHE A 8 -5.41 16.39 -26.37
CA PHE A 8 -6.28 15.25 -26.11
C PHE A 8 -7.25 15.60 -24.98
N THR A 9 -8.49 15.14 -25.08
CA THR A 9 -9.50 15.26 -24.01
C THR A 9 -9.81 13.88 -23.45
N THR A 10 -9.73 13.74 -22.13
CA THR A 10 -9.97 12.49 -21.41
C THR A 10 -11.41 12.43 -20.89
N SER A 11 -12.09 11.32 -21.14
CA SER A 11 -13.38 11.02 -20.51
C SER A 11 -13.18 9.87 -19.50
N PRO A 12 -13.65 10.00 -18.24
CA PRO A 12 -13.58 8.90 -17.29
C PRO A 12 -14.44 7.72 -17.80
N GLY A 13 -13.83 6.54 -17.90
CA GLY A 13 -14.54 5.30 -18.22
C GLY A 13 -15.33 4.78 -17.02
N ASN A 14 -16.18 3.75 -17.24
CA ASN A 14 -17.02 3.14 -16.21
C ASN A 14 -16.26 2.41 -15.07
N GLY A 15 -14.91 2.48 -15.04
CA GLY A 15 -14.06 1.95 -13.97
C GLY A 15 -13.11 3.02 -13.45
N LYS A 16 -12.81 3.00 -12.14
CA LYS A 16 -11.90 3.97 -11.49
C LYS A 16 -10.45 3.94 -12.02
N ASP A 17 -10.11 2.93 -12.82
CA ASP A 17 -8.77 2.63 -13.35
C ASP A 17 -8.69 2.68 -14.90
N THR A 18 -9.73 3.17 -15.59
CA THR A 18 -9.74 3.29 -17.06
C THR A 18 -10.18 4.67 -17.53
N ALA A 19 -9.43 5.25 -18.48
CA ALA A 19 -9.82 6.48 -19.16
C ALA A 19 -9.74 6.30 -20.67
N ALA A 20 -10.77 6.76 -21.36
CA ALA A 20 -10.75 6.84 -22.82
C ALA A 20 -10.17 8.19 -23.21
N VAL A 21 -9.13 8.17 -24.04
CA VAL A 21 -8.55 9.38 -24.63
C VAL A 21 -9.21 9.59 -25.99
N VAL A 22 -9.96 10.68 -26.12
CA VAL A 22 -10.56 11.08 -27.39
C VAL A 22 -9.53 11.85 -28.19
N VAL A 23 -9.16 11.32 -29.37
CA VAL A 23 -8.32 12.05 -30.32
C VAL A 23 -9.26 12.89 -31.19
N PRO A 24 -9.13 14.24 -31.20
CA PRO A 24 -9.96 15.06 -32.06
C PRO A 24 -9.76 14.65 -33.53
N ALA A 25 -10.86 14.61 -34.29
CA ALA A 25 -10.83 14.26 -35.70
C ALA A 25 -9.83 15.14 -36.46
N SER A 26 -8.93 14.52 -37.20
CA SER A 26 -7.95 15.26 -37.99
C SER A 26 -8.65 16.01 -39.13
N PRO A 27 -8.35 17.31 -39.37
CA PRO A 27 -8.95 18.07 -40.47
C PRO A 27 -8.63 17.50 -41.86
N SER A 28 -7.65 16.60 -41.96
CA SER A 28 -7.24 15.91 -43.18
C SER A 28 -8.14 14.73 -43.59
N CYS A 29 -9.16 14.36 -42.81
CA CYS A 29 -10.06 13.24 -43.15
C CYS A 29 -11.52 13.54 -42.73
N PRO A 30 -12.27 14.35 -43.50
CA PRO A 30 -13.71 14.52 -43.28
C PRO A 30 -14.44 13.19 -43.53
N GLY A 31 -15.27 12.76 -42.57
CA GLY A 31 -16.09 11.54 -42.67
C GLY A 31 -15.55 10.28 -41.98
N GLN A 32 -14.36 10.33 -41.35
CA GLN A 32 -13.90 9.21 -40.52
C GLN A 32 -14.55 9.26 -39.13
N PRO A 33 -14.97 8.11 -38.57
CA PRO A 33 -15.40 8.05 -37.18
C PRO A 33 -14.26 8.50 -36.27
N PRO A 34 -14.57 9.14 -35.12
CA PRO A 34 -13.55 9.52 -34.15
C PRO A 34 -12.71 8.29 -33.75
N LYS A 35 -11.39 8.46 -33.75
CA LYS A 35 -10.45 7.43 -33.31
C LYS A 35 -10.25 7.59 -31.80
N PHE A 36 -10.45 6.51 -31.07
CA PHE A 36 -10.26 6.48 -29.62
C PHE A 36 -9.04 5.64 -29.29
N VAL A 37 -8.31 6.06 -28.27
CA VAL A 37 -7.29 5.23 -27.62
C VAL A 37 -7.78 4.94 -26.22
N GLU A 38 -7.97 3.66 -25.91
CA GLU A 38 -8.27 3.23 -24.56
C GLU A 38 -6.95 3.08 -23.79
N VAL A 39 -6.84 3.73 -22.64
CA VAL A 39 -5.66 3.65 -21.78
C VAL A 39 -6.07 3.04 -20.45
N ALA A 40 -5.56 1.85 -20.18
CA ALA A 40 -5.65 1.22 -18.87
C ALA A 40 -4.46 1.68 -18.03
N TYR A 41 -4.71 2.17 -16.82
CA TYR A 41 -3.63 2.59 -15.92
C TYR A 41 -3.92 2.18 -14.48
N LYS A 42 -2.88 1.88 -13.72
CA LYS A 42 -2.99 1.60 -12.28
C LYS A 42 -2.17 2.59 -11.48
N CYS A 43 -2.83 3.27 -10.55
CA CYS A 43 -2.21 4.22 -9.65
C CYS A 43 -1.79 3.52 -8.35
N ARG A 44 -0.52 3.68 -7.96
CA ARG A 44 0.02 3.20 -6.67
C ARG A 44 0.70 4.34 -5.91
N PRO A 45 0.71 4.31 -4.57
CA PRO A 45 1.50 5.26 -3.79
C PRO A 45 2.98 5.22 -4.21
N LEU A 46 3.61 6.39 -4.33
CA LEU A 46 5.01 6.51 -4.71
C LEU A 46 5.96 5.88 -3.68
N GLU A 47 5.62 6.00 -2.39
CA GLU A 47 6.45 5.51 -1.29
C GLU A 47 5.64 4.65 -0.32
N PHE A 48 6.16 3.45 -0.05
CA PHE A 48 5.74 2.61 1.06
C PHE A 48 6.77 2.67 2.18
N ARG A 49 6.28 2.71 3.42
CA ARG A 49 7.09 2.65 4.63
C ARG A 49 6.81 1.33 5.31
N SER A 50 7.86 0.62 5.71
CA SER A 50 7.76 -0.60 6.52
C SER A 50 8.41 -0.34 7.86
N LYS A 51 7.74 -0.79 8.93
CA LYS A 51 8.32 -0.82 10.27
C LYS A 51 8.05 -2.18 10.91
N ILE A 52 9.01 -2.64 11.71
CA ILE A 52 8.95 -3.87 12.50
C ILE A 52 9.18 -3.48 13.95
N ILE A 53 8.42 -4.08 14.87
CA ILE A 53 8.65 -4.03 16.32
C ILE A 53 8.43 -5.41 16.90
N CYS A 54 9.19 -5.76 17.92
CA CYS A 54 9.11 -7.06 18.59
C CYS A 54 7.94 -7.10 19.56
N GLU A 55 7.58 -8.30 20.02
CA GLU A 55 6.52 -8.48 21.01
C GLU A 55 6.72 -7.59 22.24
N ASN A 56 5.62 -6.98 22.72
CA ASN A 56 5.55 -6.03 23.82
C ASN A 56 6.22 -4.66 23.58
N GLU A 57 6.79 -4.44 22.39
CA GLU A 57 7.27 -3.12 22.01
C GLU A 57 6.14 -2.25 21.44
N THR A 58 6.34 -0.94 21.52
CA THR A 58 5.40 0.06 21.03
C THR A 58 6.02 0.89 19.93
N ILE A 59 5.25 1.16 18.88
CA ILE A 59 5.67 1.97 17.74
C ILE A 59 4.74 3.15 17.51
N GLN A 60 5.31 4.26 17.07
CA GLN A 60 4.55 5.40 16.59
C GLN A 60 4.66 5.56 15.08
N LEU A 61 3.51 5.50 14.42
CA LEU A 61 3.33 5.89 13.03
C LEU A 61 3.00 7.38 12.98
N LYS A 62 3.70 8.14 12.14
CA LYS A 62 3.51 9.59 12.02
C LYS A 62 3.69 10.03 10.57
N CYS A 63 2.75 10.84 10.11
CA CYS A 63 2.81 11.56 8.84
C CYS A 63 3.06 13.06 9.04
N LYS A 64 3.55 13.73 7.98
CA LYS A 64 3.75 15.19 7.96
C LYS A 64 2.40 15.92 8.09
N ARG A 65 2.42 17.25 8.29
CA ARG A 65 1.18 18.06 8.28
C ARG A 65 0.42 17.81 6.96
N ASN A 66 -0.90 17.76 7.06
CA ASN A 66 -1.86 17.46 5.99
C ASN A 66 -1.91 16.01 5.48
N ALA A 67 -0.95 15.14 5.80
CA ALA A 67 -0.97 13.74 5.40
C ALA A 67 -1.67 12.82 6.42
N ARG A 68 -2.29 11.75 5.91
CA ARG A 68 -2.93 10.71 6.72
C ARG A 68 -2.26 9.35 6.49
N ILE A 69 -2.25 8.52 7.52
CA ILE A 69 -1.74 7.16 7.46
C ILE A 69 -2.73 6.33 6.64
N ALA A 70 -2.23 5.67 5.60
CA ALA A 70 -2.94 4.63 4.88
C ALA A 70 -2.19 3.32 5.09
N ILE A 71 -2.80 2.42 5.87
CA ILE A 71 -2.28 1.07 6.10
C ILE A 71 -2.48 0.25 4.83
N TYR A 72 -1.42 -0.41 4.38
CA TYR A 72 -1.43 -1.30 3.23
C TYR A 72 -1.52 -2.76 3.67
N SER A 73 -0.68 -3.15 4.62
CA SER A 73 -0.73 -4.48 5.25
C SER A 73 -0.10 -4.44 6.64
N ALA A 74 -0.51 -5.38 7.49
CA ALA A 74 0.15 -5.67 8.74
C ALA A 74 0.14 -7.17 9.03
N THR A 75 1.23 -7.64 9.61
CA THR A 75 1.46 -9.04 9.98
C THR A 75 1.95 -9.10 11.41
N PHE A 76 1.19 -9.74 12.29
CA PHE A 76 1.64 -10.11 13.63
C PHE A 76 1.95 -11.60 13.65
N GLY A 77 3.15 -11.97 14.04
CA GLY A 77 3.59 -13.36 13.94
C GLY A 77 5.11 -13.50 13.85
N ARG A 78 5.53 -14.57 13.19
CA ARG A 78 6.91 -14.82 12.80
C ARG A 78 6.92 -15.40 11.40
N VAL A 79 7.84 -14.93 10.57
CA VAL A 79 8.08 -15.45 9.22
C VAL A 79 9.55 -15.77 9.10
N GLN A 80 9.83 -17.00 8.70
CA GLN A 80 11.19 -17.53 8.67
C GLN A 80 12.12 -16.62 7.86
N PHE A 81 13.32 -16.34 8.39
CA PHE A 81 14.36 -15.52 7.75
C PHE A 81 13.99 -14.05 7.45
N GLN A 82 12.85 -13.53 7.90
CA GLN A 82 12.41 -12.16 7.57
C GLN A 82 12.73 -11.09 8.64
N SER A 83 13.20 -11.47 9.83
CA SER A 83 13.45 -10.48 10.90
C SER A 83 14.82 -10.65 11.56
N ALA A 84 15.78 -9.83 11.13
CA ALA A 84 17.03 -9.62 11.86
C ALA A 84 16.85 -8.75 13.12
N GLN A 85 15.69 -8.08 13.26
CA GLN A 85 15.41 -7.14 14.36
C GLN A 85 14.88 -7.86 15.60
N CYS A 86 14.11 -8.94 15.42
CA CYS A 86 13.52 -9.72 16.51
C CYS A 86 14.08 -11.14 16.47
N LEU A 87 15.25 -11.33 17.09
CA LEU A 87 15.93 -12.62 17.12
C LEU A 87 15.17 -13.63 17.98
N GLN A 88 15.23 -14.90 17.56
CA GLN A 88 14.78 -16.00 18.40
C GLN A 88 15.78 -16.29 19.52
N PRO A 89 15.30 -16.76 20.68
CA PRO A 89 16.16 -17.32 21.71
C PRO A 89 16.98 -18.51 21.19
N PRO A 90 18.17 -18.79 21.76
CA PRO A 90 18.96 -19.95 21.39
C PRO A 90 18.19 -21.26 21.61
N GLY A 91 18.20 -22.15 20.62
CA GLY A 91 17.56 -23.46 20.70
C GLY A 91 16.08 -23.49 20.32
N ILE A 92 15.50 -22.37 19.88
CA ILE A 92 14.17 -22.34 19.27
C ILE A 92 14.34 -22.35 17.74
N GLU A 93 13.64 -23.25 17.07
CA GLU A 93 13.61 -23.36 15.61
C GLU A 93 12.73 -22.25 15.01
N ASP A 94 13.21 -21.65 13.91
CA ASP A 94 12.47 -20.57 13.25
C ASP A 94 11.26 -21.15 12.51
N GLU A 95 10.07 -20.63 12.82
CA GLU A 95 8.79 -21.07 12.26
C GLU A 95 8.12 -19.98 11.41
N THR A 96 7.06 -20.34 10.69
CA THR A 96 6.21 -19.35 10.01
C THR A 96 4.77 -19.47 10.49
N CYS A 97 4.28 -18.39 11.10
CA CYS A 97 2.98 -18.31 11.77
C CYS A 97 2.53 -16.85 11.79
N GLU A 98 1.29 -16.58 11.39
CA GLU A 98 0.76 -15.22 11.26
C GLU A 98 -0.70 -15.14 11.72
N ALA A 99 -1.06 -14.08 12.42
CA ALA A 99 -2.44 -13.81 12.80
C ALA A 99 -3.23 -13.26 11.61
N SER A 100 -4.34 -13.91 11.26
CA SER A 100 -5.15 -13.64 10.06
C SER A 100 -5.81 -12.25 10.03
N PHE A 101 -6.06 -11.66 11.20
CA PHE A 101 -6.77 -10.38 11.36
C PHE A 101 -5.84 -9.19 11.61
N SER A 102 -4.51 -9.39 11.55
CA SER A 102 -3.51 -8.36 11.85
C SER A 102 -3.71 -7.07 11.05
N THR A 103 -3.96 -7.18 9.74
CA THR A 103 -4.14 -6.03 8.86
C THR A 103 -5.41 -5.26 9.21
N GLU A 104 -6.53 -5.96 9.41
CA GLU A 104 -7.81 -5.34 9.74
C GLU A 104 -7.74 -4.58 11.06
N THR A 105 -7.18 -5.19 12.10
CA THR A 105 -6.99 -4.55 13.40
C THR A 105 -6.15 -3.27 13.28
N VAL A 106 -5.01 -3.32 12.59
CA VAL A 106 -4.17 -2.14 12.41
C VAL A 106 -4.85 -1.06 11.54
N MET A 107 -5.65 -1.45 10.55
CA MET A 107 -6.47 -0.52 9.77
C MET A 107 -7.48 0.20 10.67
N GLN A 108 -8.25 -0.54 11.48
CA GLN A 108 -9.21 0.05 12.42
C GLN A 108 -8.54 1.01 13.41
N MET A 109 -7.34 0.67 13.89
CA MET A 109 -6.61 1.48 14.86
C MET A 109 -5.97 2.74 14.26
N CYS A 110 -5.43 2.69 13.05
CA CYS A 110 -4.54 3.74 12.53
C CYS A 110 -4.96 4.39 11.22
N HIS A 111 -5.78 3.74 10.40
CA HIS A 111 -6.10 4.24 9.07
C HIS A 111 -6.79 5.61 9.16
N GLY A 112 -6.40 6.55 8.29
CA GLY A 112 -6.92 7.91 8.27
C GLY A 112 -6.38 8.85 9.36
N LYS A 113 -5.66 8.34 10.38
CA LYS A 113 -5.06 9.18 11.42
C LYS A 113 -3.74 9.79 10.94
N ARG A 114 -3.37 10.96 11.47
CA ARG A 114 -2.04 11.57 11.19
C ARG A 114 -0.92 10.95 12.04
N ARG A 115 -1.28 10.52 13.25
CA ARG A 115 -0.40 9.90 14.24
C ARG A 115 -1.15 8.75 14.87
N CYS A 116 -0.50 7.59 14.98
CA CYS A 116 -1.05 6.41 15.60
C CYS A 116 0.04 5.71 16.41
N THR A 117 -0.31 5.19 17.57
CA THR A 117 0.59 4.39 18.40
C THR A 117 0.04 2.97 18.41
N LEU A 118 0.88 1.99 18.11
CA LEU A 118 0.56 0.56 18.09
C LEU A 118 1.45 -0.16 19.09
N ASN A 119 0.90 -1.16 19.76
CA ASN A 119 1.64 -2.08 20.62
C ASN A 119 1.61 -3.47 19.98
N ALA A 120 2.76 -4.12 19.85
CA ALA A 120 2.86 -5.50 19.37
C ALA A 120 2.50 -6.48 20.49
N SER A 121 1.22 -6.54 20.85
CA SER A 121 0.75 -7.37 21.97
C SER A 121 -0.04 -8.59 21.48
N SER A 122 0.32 -9.76 22.01
CA SER A 122 -0.45 -10.99 21.86
C SER A 122 -1.89 -10.88 22.41
N SER A 123 -2.16 -9.94 23.32
CA SER A 123 -3.55 -9.64 23.75
C SER A 123 -4.39 -8.95 22.68
N THR A 124 -3.76 -8.24 21.75
CA THR A 124 -4.45 -7.50 20.68
C THR A 124 -4.58 -8.34 19.41
N PHE A 125 -3.54 -9.13 19.10
CA PHE A 125 -3.43 -9.88 17.85
C PHE A 125 -3.57 -11.39 18.01
N GLY A 126 -3.73 -11.89 19.24
CA GLY A 126 -3.69 -13.31 19.55
C GLY A 126 -2.26 -13.87 19.55
N ASN A 127 -2.13 -15.18 19.75
CA ASN A 127 -0.84 -15.87 19.68
C ASN A 127 -0.90 -16.96 18.60
N PRO A 128 -0.49 -16.65 17.35
CA PRO A 128 -0.55 -17.58 16.23
C PRO A 128 0.59 -18.61 16.20
N CYS A 129 1.59 -18.46 17.07
CA CYS A 129 2.85 -19.21 17.05
C CYS A 129 2.99 -20.09 18.28
N SER A 130 4.07 -20.88 18.32
CA SER A 130 4.44 -21.63 19.52
C SER A 130 4.73 -20.67 20.69
N PRO A 131 4.37 -21.00 21.94
CA PRO A 131 4.55 -20.09 23.09
C PRO A 131 6.00 -19.64 23.36
N GLN A 132 6.97 -20.37 22.81
CA GLN A 132 8.40 -20.11 22.96
C GLN A 132 8.95 -19.16 21.87
N SER A 133 8.14 -18.86 20.86
CA SER A 133 8.56 -18.04 19.72
C SER A 133 8.37 -16.56 20.00
N HIS A 134 9.43 -15.80 19.82
CA HIS A 134 9.35 -14.34 19.85
C HIS A 134 8.56 -13.80 18.65
N LEU A 135 7.42 -13.17 18.89
CA LEU A 135 6.58 -12.59 17.85
C LEU A 135 7.07 -11.19 17.46
N TYR A 136 6.63 -10.70 16.30
CA TYR A 136 6.80 -9.31 15.88
C TYR A 136 5.60 -8.80 15.10
N LEU A 137 5.39 -7.48 15.15
CA LEU A 137 4.43 -6.77 14.32
C LEU A 137 5.16 -6.05 13.19
N ARG A 138 4.93 -6.47 11.94
CA ARG A 138 5.34 -5.77 10.73
C ARG A 138 4.18 -4.96 10.19
N VAL A 139 4.37 -3.65 10.01
CA VAL A 139 3.36 -2.75 9.43
C VAL A 139 3.91 -2.09 8.19
N VAL A 140 3.18 -2.23 7.08
CA VAL A 140 3.44 -1.53 5.81
C VAL A 140 2.36 -0.47 5.63
N TYR A 141 2.79 0.78 5.51
CA TYR A 141 1.89 1.92 5.40
C TYR A 141 2.46 2.99 4.49
N THR A 142 1.61 3.89 4.03
CA THR A 142 2.03 5.12 3.36
C THR A 142 1.42 6.34 4.04
N CYS A 143 1.98 7.51 3.76
CA CYS A 143 1.41 8.78 4.16
C CYS A 143 0.71 9.38 2.95
N GLY A 144 -0.60 9.16 2.86
CA GLY A 144 -1.43 9.67 1.77
C GLY A 144 -1.47 11.20 1.80
N ASN A 145 -0.88 11.80 0.78
CA ASN A 145 -1.05 13.17 0.30
C ASN A 145 -0.80 13.17 -1.20
N GLU A 146 -1.88 13.08 -2.00
CA GLU A 146 -2.02 13.34 -3.45
C GLU A 146 -0.98 12.78 -4.45
N ARG A 147 0.06 12.06 -4.01
CA ARG A 147 1.15 11.58 -4.89
C ARG A 147 0.98 10.10 -5.18
N PHE A 148 0.24 9.82 -6.24
CA PHE A 148 0.16 8.50 -6.85
C PHE A 148 0.97 8.48 -8.15
N VAL A 149 1.68 7.38 -8.40
CA VAL A 149 2.26 7.09 -9.70
C VAL A 149 1.31 6.16 -10.43
N CYS A 150 0.84 6.59 -11.60
CA CYS A 150 -0.02 5.79 -12.45
C CYS A 150 0.81 5.20 -13.59
N MET A 151 0.86 3.88 -13.67
CA MET A 151 1.51 3.16 -14.77
C MET A 151 0.47 2.68 -15.77
N ILE A 152 0.75 2.90 -17.05
CA ILE A 152 -0.07 2.38 -18.16
C ILE A 152 0.26 0.89 -18.34
N HIS A 153 -0.76 0.08 -18.56
CA HIS A 153 -0.65 -1.35 -18.88
C HIS A 153 -0.94 -1.61 -20.35
#